data_AF-A0A3M0Z5F8-F1
#
_entry.id   AF-A0A3M0Z5F8-F1
#
_cell.length_a   1.000
_cell.length_b   1.000
_cell.length_c   1.000
_cell.angle_alpha   90.00
_cell.angle_beta   90.00
_cell.angle_gamma   90.00
#
_symmetry.space_group_name_H-M   'P 1'
#
loop_
_entity.id
_entity.type
_entity.pdbx_description
1 polymer ?
#
loop_
_entity_poly.entity_id
_entity_poly.type
_entity_poly.pdbx_seq_one_letter_code
_entity_poly.pdbx_strand_id
1 'polypeptide(L)'
;MPFQPVVLWTDALLYLLVGLGLLLAWQVRRREHLRAPWRAVARRPLAMAAAVVLGAYALVGLADSLHFRPALPQQGGGPVRYAPEVLSLLDLALGPLRTHAEKTYSAPFATHLYVKETVQAPDGSLRRAYPRLRWGGAHLEDPRRRWADVARRGAL
;
A
#
# COMPACT_ATOMS: atom_id res chain seq x y z
N MET A 1 24.00 1.49 7.37
CA MET A 1 23.10 0.95 6.33
C MET A 1 21.95 1.92 6.17
N PRO A 2 21.34 2.07 4.97
CA PRO A 2 20.29 3.06 4.74
C PRO A 2 18.98 2.75 5.51
N PHE A 3 18.83 1.53 6.02
CA PHE A 3 17.69 1.08 6.80
C PHE A 3 18.13 0.07 7.88
N GLN A 4 17.32 -0.04 8.93
CA GLN A 4 17.44 -1.06 9.98
C GLN A 4 16.20 -1.98 9.91
N PRO A 5 16.35 -3.25 9.52
CA PRO A 5 15.24 -4.21 9.56
C PRO A 5 14.68 -4.34 10.98
N VAL A 6 13.36 -4.42 11.09
CA VAL A 6 12.66 -4.69 12.35
C VAL A 6 11.86 -5.96 12.14
N VAL A 7 12.04 -6.95 13.00
CA VAL A 7 11.27 -8.18 12.96
C VAL A 7 10.29 -8.15 14.12
N LEU A 8 9.00 -7.99 13.81
CA LEU A 8 7.95 -8.17 14.80
C LEU A 8 7.69 -9.68 14.96
N TRP A 9 7.20 -10.08 16.13
CA TRP A 9 6.85 -11.48 16.39
C TRP A 9 5.80 -12.01 15.42
N THR A 10 4.82 -11.17 15.07
CA THR A 10 3.80 -11.47 14.05
C THR A 10 4.43 -11.80 12.71
N ASP A 11 5.43 -11.02 12.29
CA ASP A 11 6.13 -11.21 11.02
C ASP A 11 6.91 -12.53 11.06
N ALA A 12 7.65 -12.78 12.15
CA ALA A 12 8.42 -14.00 12.31
C ALA A 12 7.54 -15.26 12.22
N LEU A 13 6.36 -15.25 12.87
CA LEU A 13 5.41 -16.35 12.82
C LEU A 13 4.80 -16.52 11.41
N LEU A 14 4.46 -15.43 10.73
CA LEU A 14 3.97 -15.46 9.36
C LEU A 14 5.01 -16.06 8.41
N TYR A 15 6.26 -15.57 8.48
CA TYR A 15 7.35 -16.07 7.65
C TYR A 15 7.70 -17.52 7.96
N LEU A 16 7.60 -17.94 9.23
CA LEU A 16 7.73 -19.35 9.61
C LEU A 16 6.64 -20.20 8.97
N LEU A 17 5.37 -19.77 9.03
CA LEU A 17 4.25 -20.47 8.41
C LEU A 17 4.44 -20.61 6.89
N VAL A 18 4.85 -19.53 6.23
CA VAL A 18 5.12 -19.50 4.78
C VAL A 18 6.29 -20.43 4.46
N GLY A 19 7.37 -20.39 5.24
CA GLY A 19 8.52 -21.28 5.10
C GLY A 19 8.15 -22.75 5.24
N LEU A 20 7.34 -23.10 6.24
CA LEU A 20 6.80 -24.46 6.43
C LEU A 20 5.92 -24.89 5.25
N GLY A 21 5.05 -24.01 4.76
CA GLY A 21 4.22 -24.25 3.58
C GLY A 21 5.05 -24.51 2.32
N LEU A 22 6.11 -23.73 2.10
CA LEU A 22 7.05 -23.92 0.99
C LEU A 22 7.84 -25.22 1.11
N LEU A 23 8.27 -25.58 2.32
CA LEU A 23 8.95 -26.85 2.60
C LEU A 23 8.05 -28.04 2.29
N LEU A 24 6.78 -28.00 2.74
CA LEU A 24 5.79 -29.03 2.43
C LEU A 24 5.53 -29.11 0.92
N ALA A 25 5.36 -27.98 0.24
CA ALA A 25 5.18 -27.94 -1.21
C ALA A 25 6.38 -28.56 -1.95
N TRP A 26 7.61 -28.29 -1.48
CA TRP A 26 8.82 -28.89 -2.03
C TRP A 26 8.89 -30.40 -1.80
N GLN A 27 8.55 -30.88 -0.60
CA GLN A 27 8.49 -32.31 -0.29
C GLN A 27 7.43 -33.05 -1.14
N VAL A 28 6.24 -32.46 -1.29
CA VAL A 28 5.15 -32.98 -2.14
C VAL A 28 5.60 -33.04 -3.59
N ARG A 29 6.29 -32.01 -4.10
CA ARG A 29 6.80 -31.99 -5.49
C ARG A 29 7.82 -33.10 -5.76
N ARG A 30 8.59 -33.52 -4.75
CA ARG A 30 9.59 -34.61 -4.87
C ARG A 30 8.98 -36.02 -4.81
N ARG A 31 7.78 -36.20 -4.25
CA ARG A 31 7.13 -37.52 -4.08
C ARG A 31 5.94 -37.67 -5.01
N GLU A 32 6.06 -38.55 -6.02
CA GLU A 32 5.04 -38.70 -7.07
C GLU A 32 3.65 -39.08 -6.53
N HIS A 33 3.58 -39.94 -5.50
CA HIS A 33 2.31 -40.31 -4.85
C HIS A 33 1.60 -39.13 -4.18
N LEU A 34 2.36 -38.18 -3.62
CA LEU A 34 1.79 -36.97 -3.03
C LEU A 34 1.40 -35.95 -4.10
N ARG A 35 2.09 -35.93 -5.25
CA ARG A 35 1.84 -34.96 -6.33
C ARG A 35 0.55 -35.23 -7.11
N ALA A 36 0.11 -36.49 -7.22
CA ALA A 36 -1.08 -36.88 -7.98
C ALA A 36 -2.36 -36.05 -7.65
N PRO A 37 -2.80 -35.90 -6.39
CA PRO A 37 -3.96 -35.08 -6.05
C PRO A 37 -3.78 -33.59 -6.38
N TRP A 38 -2.57 -33.04 -6.20
CA TRP A 38 -2.30 -31.64 -6.52
C TRP A 38 -2.34 -31.35 -8.03
N ARG A 39 -1.99 -32.33 -8.88
CA ARG A 39 -2.19 -32.20 -10.34
C ARG A 39 -3.66 -32.08 -10.70
N ALA A 40 -4.55 -32.79 -9.99
CA ALA A 40 -5.98 -32.68 -10.22
C ALA A 40 -6.51 -31.29 -9.83
N VAL A 41 -6.03 -30.72 -8.72
CA VAL A 41 -6.36 -29.34 -8.30
C VAL A 41 -5.86 -28.34 -9.34
N ALA A 42 -4.61 -28.47 -9.80
CA ALA A 42 -4.03 -27.55 -10.79
C ALA A 42 -4.71 -27.57 -12.17
N ARG A 43 -5.46 -28.64 -12.48
CA ARG A 43 -6.25 -28.76 -13.72
C ARG A 43 -7.65 -28.14 -13.61
N ARG A 44 -8.10 -27.76 -12.39
CA ARG A 44 -9.42 -27.16 -12.19
C ARG A 44 -9.32 -25.63 -12.34
N PRO A 45 -10.04 -25.01 -13.30
CA PRO A 45 -9.93 -23.58 -13.54
C PRO A 45 -10.34 -22.74 -12.32
N LEU A 46 -11.38 -23.16 -11.59
CA LEU A 46 -11.81 -22.49 -10.36
C LEU A 46 -10.72 -22.49 -9.28
N ALA A 47 -10.00 -23.60 -9.11
CA ALA A 47 -8.93 -23.69 -8.13
C ALA A 47 -7.75 -22.78 -8.50
N MET A 48 -7.43 -22.70 -9.80
CA MET A 48 -6.37 -21.80 -10.28
C MET A 48 -6.78 -20.33 -10.17
N ALA A 49 -8.03 -19.97 -10.46
CA ALA A 49 -8.54 -18.62 -10.23
C ALA A 49 -8.43 -18.22 -8.75
N ALA A 50 -8.83 -19.09 -7.83
CA ALA A 50 -8.67 -18.86 -6.40
C ALA A 50 -7.19 -18.74 -6.00
N ALA A 51 -6.31 -19.58 -6.54
CA ALA A 51 -4.88 -19.52 -6.28
C ALA A 51 -4.25 -18.18 -6.71
N VAL A 52 -4.69 -17.61 -7.83
CA VAL A 52 -4.24 -16.28 -8.29
C VAL A 52 -4.66 -15.20 -7.29
N VAL A 53 -5.93 -15.18 -6.88
CA VAL A 53 -6.44 -14.20 -5.91
C VAL A 53 -5.72 -14.33 -4.57
N LEU A 54 -5.62 -15.55 -4.04
CA LEU A 54 -4.91 -15.81 -2.78
C LEU A 54 -3.41 -15.48 -2.89
N GLY A 55 -2.80 -15.74 -4.04
CA GLY A 55 -1.42 -15.36 -4.33
C GLY A 55 -1.22 -13.85 -4.26
N ALA A 56 -2.14 -13.06 -4.82
CA ALA A 56 -2.11 -11.60 -4.71
C ALA A 56 -2.21 -11.13 -3.25
N TYR A 57 -3.16 -11.67 -2.48
CA TYR A 57 -3.26 -11.38 -1.04
C TYR A 57 -2.01 -11.75 -0.27
N ALA A 58 -1.44 -12.93 -0.54
CA ALA A 58 -0.21 -13.37 0.11
C ALA A 58 0.97 -12.45 -0.21
N LEU A 59 1.13 -12.03 -1.46
CA LEU A 59 2.20 -11.09 -1.85
C LEU A 59 2.06 -9.74 -1.15
N VAL A 60 0.84 -9.18 -1.13
CA VAL A 60 0.56 -7.92 -0.44
C VAL A 60 0.84 -8.04 1.06
N GLY A 61 0.32 -9.10 1.70
CA GLY A 61 0.53 -9.33 3.14
C GLY A 61 2.00 -9.58 3.51
N LEU A 62 2.75 -10.29 2.67
CA LEU A 62 4.19 -10.49 2.87
C LEU A 62 4.97 -9.17 2.75
N ALA A 63 4.66 -8.35 1.74
CA ALA A 63 5.26 -7.03 1.59
C ALA A 63 4.92 -6.11 2.77
N ASP A 64 3.67 -6.16 3.25
CA ASP A 64 3.22 -5.39 4.42
C ASP A 64 3.89 -5.86 5.72
N SER A 65 4.26 -7.13 5.81
CA SER A 65 4.95 -7.68 6.99
C SER A 65 6.47 -7.47 6.98
N LEU A 66 7.04 -6.83 5.95
CA LEU A 66 8.48 -6.52 5.88
C LEU A 66 8.75 -5.13 6.47
N HIS A 67 9.06 -5.10 7.75
CA HIS A 67 9.25 -3.87 8.49
C HIS A 67 10.71 -3.41 8.56
N PHE A 68 10.93 -2.09 8.48
CA PHE A 68 12.23 -1.47 8.65
C PHE A 68 12.12 -0.02 9.17
N ARG A 69 13.21 0.49 9.71
CA ARG A 69 13.37 1.91 10.09
C ARG A 69 14.32 2.61 9.12
N PRO A 70 13.91 3.69 8.44
CA PRO A 70 14.81 4.44 7.57
C PRO A 70 15.86 5.22 8.37
N ALA A 71 17.06 5.39 7.81
CA ALA A 71 18.09 6.24 8.40
C ALA A 71 17.69 7.72 8.31
N LEU A 72 17.89 8.48 9.39
CA LEU A 72 17.69 9.92 9.41
C LEU A 72 18.84 10.62 8.66
N PRO A 73 18.58 11.77 8.01
CA PRO A 73 19.63 12.58 7.42
C PRO A 73 20.71 12.89 8.45
N GLN A 74 21.96 12.55 8.12
CA GLN A 74 23.08 12.68 9.03
C GLN A 74 23.45 14.17 9.18
N GLN A 75 23.12 14.77 10.32
CA GLN A 75 23.58 16.12 10.66
C GLN A 75 24.92 16.00 11.42
N GLY A 76 26.03 16.11 10.69
CA GLY A 76 27.40 16.02 11.22
C GLY A 76 27.96 14.59 11.32
N GLY A 77 29.27 14.44 11.51
CA GLY A 77 30.01 13.15 11.48
C GLY A 77 29.74 12.17 12.63
N GLY A 78 28.57 12.27 13.29
CA GLY A 78 28.15 11.38 14.36
C GLY A 78 27.59 10.04 13.87
N PRO A 79 27.24 9.12 14.78
CA PRO A 79 26.68 7.81 14.41
C PRO A 79 25.34 7.91 13.68
N VAL A 80 25.07 6.98 12.77
CA VAL A 80 23.80 6.90 12.02
C VAL A 80 22.63 6.71 12.99
N ARG A 81 21.64 7.59 12.92
CA ARG A 81 20.39 7.50 13.70
C ARG A 81 19.26 7.02 12.79
N TYR A 82 18.36 6.20 13.31
CA TYR A 82 17.19 5.71 12.57
C TYR A 82 15.92 6.41 13.04
N ALA A 83 14.93 6.52 12.15
CA ALA A 83 13.63 7.06 12.48
C ALA A 83 12.92 6.19 13.54
N PRO A 84 12.13 6.80 14.43
CA PRO A 84 11.35 6.05 15.43
C PRO A 84 10.19 5.28 14.78
N GLU A 85 9.67 5.79 13.65
CA GLU A 85 8.61 5.16 12.87
C GLU A 85 9.12 3.90 12.17
N VAL A 86 8.36 2.82 12.28
CA VAL A 86 8.59 1.57 11.55
C VAL A 86 7.70 1.58 10.32
N LEU A 87 8.29 1.36 9.15
CA LEU A 87 7.60 1.33 7.86
C LEU A 87 7.64 -0.07 7.27
N SER A 88 6.59 -0.47 6.56
CA SER A 88 6.60 -1.69 5.76
C SER A 88 7.18 -1.47 4.36
N LEU A 89 7.51 -2.55 3.65
CA LEU A 89 7.87 -2.47 2.23
C LEU A 89 6.70 -1.94 1.40
N LEU A 90 5.47 -2.28 1.79
CA LEU A 90 4.26 -1.75 1.16
C LEU A 90 4.13 -0.24 1.38
N ASP A 91 4.44 0.28 2.57
CA ASP A 91 4.46 1.73 2.85
C ASP A 91 5.47 2.48 1.98
N LEU A 92 6.61 1.86 1.70
CA LEU A 92 7.61 2.44 0.81
C LEU A 92 7.10 2.50 -0.63
N ALA A 93 6.52 1.39 -1.11
CA ALA A 93 5.96 1.31 -2.46
C ALA A 93 4.78 2.28 -2.66
N LEU A 94 3.98 2.47 -1.61
CA LEU A 94 2.80 3.35 -1.58
C LEU A 94 3.09 4.70 -0.89
N GLY A 95 4.34 5.14 -0.88
CA GLY A 95 4.80 6.34 -0.17
C GLY A 95 3.89 7.57 -0.29
N PRO A 96 3.42 7.95 -1.50
CA PRO A 96 2.51 9.08 -1.66
C PRO A 96 1.20 8.95 -0.86
N LEU A 97 0.65 7.74 -0.67
CA LEU A 97 -0.56 7.55 0.12
C LEU A 97 -0.35 7.89 1.60
N ARG A 98 0.85 7.63 2.12
CA ARG A 98 1.23 7.95 3.50
C ARG A 98 1.57 9.43 3.68
N THR A 99 2.29 10.02 2.72
CA THR A 99 2.82 11.39 2.87
C THR A 99 1.86 12.47 2.38
N HIS A 100 0.93 12.16 1.48
CA HIS A 100 -0.05 13.11 0.94
C HIS A 100 -1.33 13.16 1.81
N ALA A 101 -1.16 13.39 3.11
CA ALA A 101 -2.29 13.55 4.02
C ALA A 101 -3.05 14.86 3.73
N GLU A 102 -4.38 14.77 3.82
CA GLU A 102 -5.31 15.89 3.73
C GLU A 102 -5.86 16.23 5.12
N LYS A 103 -6.35 17.47 5.31
CA LYS A 103 -6.90 17.91 6.61
C LYS A 103 -8.10 17.07 7.07
N THR A 104 -8.90 16.58 6.15
CA THR A 104 -10.12 15.82 6.45
C THR A 104 -10.22 14.58 5.58
N TYR A 105 -10.72 13.48 6.17
CA TYR A 105 -11.17 12.33 5.41
C TYR A 105 -12.30 12.73 4.47
N SER A 106 -12.09 12.51 3.18
CA SER A 106 -12.99 12.92 2.10
C SER A 106 -13.46 11.68 1.33
N ALA A 107 -14.58 11.81 0.60
CA ALA A 107 -15.08 10.71 -0.24
C ALA A 107 -14.06 10.31 -1.32
N PRO A 108 -14.12 9.06 -1.84
CA PRO A 108 -13.26 8.63 -2.93
C PRO A 108 -13.34 9.58 -4.13
N PHE A 109 -12.17 9.93 -4.69
CA PHE A 109 -12.03 10.87 -5.81
C PHE A 109 -12.59 12.28 -5.56
N ALA A 110 -12.77 12.69 -4.30
CA ALA A 110 -13.12 14.06 -3.96
C ALA A 110 -12.04 15.05 -4.44
N THR A 111 -12.47 16.28 -4.69
CA THR A 111 -11.60 17.40 -5.09
C THR A 111 -11.64 18.55 -4.08
N HIS A 112 -12.50 18.46 -3.08
CA HIS A 112 -12.71 19.49 -2.05
C HIS A 112 -12.82 18.83 -0.68
N LEU A 113 -12.45 19.56 0.38
CA LEU A 113 -12.61 19.09 1.75
C LEU A 113 -14.08 18.83 2.06
N TYR A 114 -14.33 17.87 2.94
CA TYR A 114 -15.67 17.57 3.43
C TYR A 114 -16.21 18.65 4.39
N VAL A 115 -15.33 19.42 5.02
CA VAL A 115 -15.69 20.47 5.99
C VAL A 115 -15.58 21.85 5.35
N LYS A 116 -16.56 22.73 5.62
CA LYS A 116 -16.49 24.12 5.18
C LYS A 116 -15.52 24.92 6.05
N GLU A 117 -14.57 25.58 5.41
CA GLU A 117 -13.63 26.50 6.04
C GLU A 117 -13.92 27.93 5.57
N THR A 118 -13.51 28.91 6.37
CA THR A 118 -13.49 30.31 5.94
C THR A 118 -12.29 30.51 5.02
N VAL A 119 -12.56 30.75 3.74
CA VAL A 119 -11.56 31.04 2.72
C VAL A 119 -11.66 32.50 2.30
N GLN A 120 -10.51 33.12 2.09
CA GLN A 120 -10.43 34.46 1.52
C GLN A 120 -10.60 34.36 0.01
N ALA A 121 -11.60 35.06 -0.52
CA ALA A 121 -11.81 35.20 -1.95
C ALA A 121 -10.83 36.22 -2.55
N PRO A 122 -10.61 36.21 -3.89
CA PRO A 122 -9.67 37.12 -4.55
C PRO A 122 -9.99 38.62 -4.36
N ASP A 123 -11.26 38.93 -4.04
CA ASP A 123 -11.75 40.28 -3.71
C ASP A 123 -11.49 40.68 -2.24
N GLY A 124 -10.79 39.84 -1.47
CA GLY A 124 -10.50 40.04 -0.05
C GLY A 124 -11.64 39.66 0.89
N SER A 125 -12.81 39.29 0.36
CA SER A 125 -13.97 38.89 1.18
C SER A 125 -13.74 37.51 1.83
N LEU A 126 -14.28 37.32 3.03
CA LEU A 126 -14.26 36.02 3.71
C LEU A 126 -15.54 35.26 3.36
N ARG A 127 -15.39 34.08 2.75
CA ARG A 127 -16.52 33.20 2.44
C ARG A 127 -16.32 31.83 3.08
N ARG A 128 -17.39 31.28 3.64
CA ARG A 128 -17.38 29.91 4.15
C ARG A 128 -17.69 28.93 3.01
N ALA A 129 -16.70 28.19 2.56
CA ALA A 129 -16.80 27.25 1.43
C ALA A 129 -16.04 25.95 1.71
N TYR A 130 -16.25 24.94 0.87
CA TYR A 130 -15.41 23.74 0.86
C TYR A 130 -14.14 24.06 0.06
N PRO A 131 -12.97 24.21 0.71
CA PRO A 131 -11.75 24.49 -0.03
C PRO A 131 -11.31 23.28 -0.84
N ARG A 132 -10.51 23.54 -1.87
CA ARG A 132 -9.93 22.50 -2.72
C ARG A 132 -8.93 21.66 -1.93
N LEU A 133 -8.90 20.35 -2.19
CA LEU A 133 -7.92 19.43 -1.62
C LEU A 133 -6.51 19.76 -2.13
N ARG A 134 -5.48 19.51 -1.31
CA ARG A 134 -4.08 19.81 -1.65
C ARG A 134 -3.53 18.82 -2.68
N TRP A 135 -3.90 17.56 -2.56
CA TRP A 135 -3.45 16.41 -3.34
C TRP A 135 -4.60 15.81 -4.15
N GLY A 136 -5.79 15.73 -3.56
CA GLY A 136 -7.00 15.18 -4.20
C GLY A 136 -7.43 15.98 -5.43
N GLY A 137 -7.22 15.42 -6.64
CA GLY A 137 -7.53 16.09 -7.90
C GLY A 137 -6.72 17.38 -8.12
N ALA A 138 -5.54 17.49 -7.52
CA ALA A 138 -4.66 18.66 -7.65
C ALA A 138 -4.28 18.95 -9.12
N HIS A 139 -4.17 17.92 -9.95
CA HIS A 139 -3.85 18.03 -11.38
C HIS A 139 -5.00 18.52 -12.26
N LEU A 140 -6.24 18.57 -11.76
CA LEU A 140 -7.40 18.95 -12.57
C LEU A 140 -7.55 20.46 -12.66
N GLU A 141 -7.44 21.07 -13.83
CA GLU A 141 -7.76 22.50 -13.98
C GLU A 141 -9.23 22.78 -13.61
N ASP A 142 -10.14 21.93 -14.10
CA ASP A 142 -11.56 21.96 -13.76
C ASP A 142 -11.97 20.73 -12.92
N PRO A 143 -12.31 20.91 -11.62
CA PRO A 143 -12.74 19.82 -10.74
C PRO A 143 -13.99 19.06 -11.19
N ARG A 144 -14.81 19.63 -12.09
CA ARG A 144 -16.01 18.96 -12.64
C ARG A 144 -15.65 17.82 -13.56
N ARG A 145 -14.44 17.83 -14.15
CA ARG A 145 -13.97 16.80 -15.08
C ARG A 145 -13.43 15.55 -14.38
N ARG A 146 -13.53 15.45 -13.04
CA ARG A 146 -12.95 14.33 -12.27
C ARG A 146 -13.33 12.95 -12.79
N TRP A 147 -14.60 12.74 -13.15
CA TRP A 147 -15.06 11.41 -13.58
C TRP A 147 -14.54 11.03 -14.96
N ALA A 148 -14.36 12.02 -15.85
CA ALA A 148 -13.74 11.78 -17.15
C ALA A 148 -12.25 11.43 -17.01
N ASP A 149 -11.54 12.06 -16.06
CA ASP A 149 -10.16 11.71 -15.72
C ASP A 149 -10.05 10.30 -15.13
N VAL A 150 -10.92 9.96 -14.17
CA VAL A 150 -10.96 8.61 -13.57
C VAL A 150 -11.27 7.54 -14.62
N ALA A 151 -12.28 7.75 -15.47
CA ALA A 151 -12.62 6.79 -16.52
C ALA A 151 -11.48 6.59 -17.52
N ARG A 152 -10.77 7.66 -17.88
CA ARG A 152 -9.61 7.58 -18.78
C ARG A 152 -8.45 6.81 -18.16
N ARG A 153 -8.14 7.06 -16.89
CA ARG A 153 -7.04 6.38 -16.18
C ARG A 153 -7.36 4.94 -15.81
N GLY A 154 -8.63 4.62 -15.56
CA GLY A 154 -9.06 3.26 -15.24
C GLY A 154 -9.23 2.34 -16.45
N ALA A 155 -9.21 2.90 -17.66
CA ALA A 155 -9.26 2.13 -18.91
C ALA A 155 -7.86 1.76 -19.46
N LEU A 156 -6.80 2.30 -18.87
CA LEU A 156 -5.40 1.99 -19.15
C LEU A 156 -4.91 0.84 -18.27
#